data_AF-T2IKV9-F1
#
_entry.id   AF-T2IKV9-F1
#
_cell.length_a   1.000
_cell.length_b   1.000
_cell.length_c   1.000
_cell.angle_alpha   90.00
_cell.angle_beta   90.00
_cell.angle_gamma   90.00
#
_symmetry.space_group_name_H-M   'P 1'
#
loop_
_entity.id
_entity.type
_entity.pdbx_description
1 polymer ?
#
loop_
_entity_poly.entity_id
_entity_poly.type
_entity_poly.pdbx_seq_one_letter_code
_entity_poly.pdbx_strand_id
1 'polypeptide(L)' 'MARTKRLQLLLSELEYETLKSYAQSQQIPMSEVLRDYIKTLEKPS' A
#
# COMPACT_ATOMS: atom_id res chain seq x y z
N MET A 1 2.98 -9.49 20.56
CA MET A 1 1.90 -9.36 19.56
C MET A 1 1.77 -7.88 19.21
N ALA A 2 2.27 -7.47 18.04
CA ALA A 2 2.21 -6.06 17.64
C ALA A 2 0.75 -5.63 17.49
N ARG A 3 0.37 -4.47 18.05
CA ARG A 3 -0.97 -3.92 17.93
C ARG A 3 -1.23 -3.55 16.47
N THR A 4 -1.91 -4.41 15.73
CA THR A 4 -2.29 -4.11 14.35
C THR A 4 -3.45 -3.12 14.33
N LYS A 5 -3.35 -2.07 13.52
CA LYS A 5 -4.43 -1.14 13.23
C LYS A 5 -4.97 -1.46 11.83
N ARG A 6 -6.29 -1.39 11.65
CA ARG A 6 -6.95 -1.60 10.35
C ARG A 6 -7.10 -0.25 9.65
N LEU A 7 -6.68 -0.18 8.39
CA LEU A 7 -6.92 0.95 7.50
C LEU A 7 -8.03 0.57 6.51
N GLN A 8 -8.99 1.45 6.29
CA GLN A 8 -9.97 1.36 5.22
C GLN A 8 -9.78 2.59 4.34
N LEU A 9 -9.74 2.40 3.03
CA LEU A 9 -9.50 3.45 2.06
C LEU A 9 -10.52 3.32 0.93
N LEU A 10 -11.08 4.45 0.52
CA LEU A 10 -11.94 4.53 -0.66
C LEU A 10 -11.07 4.95 -1.83
N LEU A 11 -11.17 4.21 -2.93
CA LEU A 11 -10.47 4.46 -4.17
C LEU A 11 -11.50 4.64 -5.28
N SER A 12 -11.18 5.51 -6.24
CA SER A 12 -11.83 5.45 -7.54
C SER A 12 -11.41 4.19 -8.30
N GLU A 13 -12.22 3.80 -9.30
CA GLU A 13 -11.93 2.64 -10.14
C GLU A 13 -10.53 2.72 -10.79
N LEU A 14 -10.16 3.91 -11.26
CA LEU A 14 -8.87 4.16 -11.90
C LEU A 14 -7.71 3.96 -10.94
N GLU A 15 -7.82 4.47 -9.72
CA GLU A 15 -6.78 4.32 -8.69
C GLU A 15 -6.65 2.86 -8.26
N TYR A 16 -7.77 2.15 -8.14
CA TYR A 16 -7.78 0.72 -7.80
C TYR A 16 -7.08 -0.13 -8.86
N GLU A 17 -7.42 0.04 -10.14
CA GLU A 17 -6.78 -0.72 -11.23
C GLU A 17 -5.29 -0.37 -11.39
N THR A 18 -4.92 0.89 -11.15
CA THR A 18 -3.51 1.31 -11.12
C THR A 18 -2.75 0.60 -9.99
N LEU A 19 -3.30 0.60 -8.76
CA LEU A 19 -2.69 -0.05 -7.60
C LEU A 19 -2.56 -1.57 -7.82
N LYS A 20 -3.60 -2.19 -8.36
CA LYS A 20 -3.64 -3.62 -8.67
C LYS A 20 -2.59 -4.00 -9.72
N SER A 21 -2.50 -3.23 -10.80
CA SER A 21 -1.51 -3.45 -11.86
C SER A 21 -0.08 -3.33 -11.34
N TYR A 22 0.18 -2.34 -10.48
CA TYR A 22 1.49 -2.16 -9.84
C TYR A 22 1.83 -3.29 -8.86
N ALA A 23 0.87 -3.68 -8.03
CA ALA A 23 1.04 -4.81 -7.11
C ALA A 23 1.35 -6.11 -7.85
N GLN A 24 0.67 -6.35 -8.98
CA GLN A 24 0.90 -7.50 -9.85
C GLN A 24 2.28 -7.48 -10.50
N SER A 25 2.74 -6.33 -11.01
CA SER A 25 4.06 -6.23 -11.66
C SER A 25 5.21 -6.49 -10.67
N GLN A 26 5.02 -6.08 -9.41
CA GLN A 26 5.96 -6.31 -8.33
C GLN A 26 5.77 -7.66 -7.62
N GLN A 27 4.76 -8.44 -8.00
CA GLN A 27 4.39 -9.74 -7.39
C GLN A 27 4.17 -9.66 -5.87
N ILE A 28 3.62 -8.55 -5.38
CA ILE A 28 3.34 -8.31 -3.96
C ILE A 28 1.86 -8.00 -3.72
N PRO A 29 1.34 -8.23 -2.51
CA PRO A 29 -0.01 -7.78 -2.15
C PRO A 29 -0.14 -6.25 -2.19
N MET A 30 -1.31 -5.73 -2.57
CA MET A 30 -1.59 -4.28 -2.57
C MET A 30 -1.33 -3.62 -1.20
N SER A 31 -1.54 -4.35 -0.11
CA SER A 31 -1.24 -3.86 1.24
C SER A 31 0.24 -3.59 1.47
N GLU A 32 1.14 -4.36 0.84
CA GLU A 32 2.58 -4.15 0.94
C GLU A 32 3.02 -2.93 0.14
N VAL A 33 2.40 -2.66 -1.02
CA VAL A 33 2.63 -1.43 -1.78
C VAL A 33 2.40 -0.19 -0.90
N LEU A 34 1.27 -0.16 -0.18
CA LEU A 34 0.94 0.95 0.73
C LEU A 34 1.91 1.02 1.92
N ARG A 35 2.32 -0.13 2.48
CA ARG A 35 3.30 -0.17 3.58
C ARG A 35 4.66 0.36 3.13
N ASP A 36 5.13 -0.04 1.96
CA ASP A 36 6.40 0.41 1.42
C ASP A 36 6.37 1.90 1.15
N TYR A 37 5.27 2.42 0.59
CA TYR A 37 5.08 3.87 0.49
C TYR A 37 5.17 4.56 1.86
N ILE A 38 4.49 4.04 2.89
CA ILE A 38 4.58 4.59 4.25
C ILE A 38 6.03 4.59 4.77
N LYS A 39 6.81 3.53 4.53
CA LYS A 39 8.24 3.49 4.93
C LYS A 39 9.05 4.59 4.25
N THR A 40 8.72 4.98 3.01
CA THR A 40 9.41 6.09 2.33
C THR A 40 9.10 7.46 2.92
N LEU A 41 8.01 7.61 3.68
CA LEU A 41 7.66 8.85 4.37
C LEU A 41 8.55 9.12 5.58
N GLU A 42 9.06 8.06 6.22
CA GLU A 42 10.03 8.17 7.30
C GLU A 42 11.40 8.49 6.73
N LYS A 43 11.72 9.79 6.61
CA LYS A 43 13.13 10.20 6.46
C LYS A 43 13.87 9.78 7.74
N PRO A 44 15.03 9.10 7.65
CA PRO A 44 15.89 8.95 8.82
C PRO A 44 16.27 10.36 9.31
N SER A 45 15.90 10.67 10.56
CA SER A 45 16.41 11.84 11.29
C SER A 45 17.77 11.55 11.88
#